data_AF-A0A151DUV6-F1
#
_entry.id   AF-A0A151DUV6-F1
#
_cell.length_a   1.000
_cell.length_b   1.000
_cell.length_c   1.000
_cell.angle_alpha   90.00
_cell.angle_beta   90.00
_cell.angle_gamma   90.00
#
_symmetry.space_group_name_H-M   'P 1'
#
loop_
_entity.id
_entity.type
_entity.pdbx_description
1 polymer ?
#
loop_
_entity_poly.entity_id
_entity_poly.type
_entity_poly.pdbx_seq_one_letter_code
_entity_poly.pdbx_strand_id
1 'polypeptide(L)'
;MNKIIPLLIVGVMVLSGLGAAAVTYSKQTLMEKTVTIIFSYPEISIREGQTVLSIDNADTWLYTTNAPMLPISVNTYIFPFGTKIKTVDVMFSEPQIQLLEKTLLTAPHPVTSVNGKKILYTQEENEITSLYPDKLFDYHLSAGLSGQDHVLFVTIRCFPIQYDPEKNSILFRDNAHLSITYELPKTETSTVDDYKLIIIAPKAFSETLLPLVNHKISKGITTKLVTRNDICDGVYFPVQGRDCAEEMKYFIKNAFDQWGTRYVLLVGGRYGGVLNEKWWVPVRYSHLDDGYNWEGSYLSDLYFADLYDSNGSFSSWDSDNNGIFAEWNSQRQDIMDMYPEVCIGRLACKNVNQVKTLVNKITVYENNTVGKDWFNRMVVVGGDSAPNATDPWYEGEEENKLALEYMTGFEGVKLWTSTGTFTGPQDVMDAINKGCGFLFFDGHGNPMSWSTHPPYNDSAWINGLEVKDMPKLTNGEQLPVTVCGGCHNGQFNTSLLNILKGIIQEQLQYFKWKFFLGEWAPECWAWKLISVKNGGSIATMAYTGLDWFAEGDYNNDSIPDCVQFFSGYANTQFFKNYGVNNITILGEAHTQSLIDYLTTFPPMLEILDCKTVQEFVLLGDPSLKIGGYA
;
A
#
# COMPACT_ATOMS: atom_id res chain seq x y z
N MET A 1 -7.37 25.07 -20.36
CA MET A 1 -6.18 25.67 -21.01
C MET A 1 -5.00 25.20 -20.17
N ASN A 2 -4.42 24.07 -20.56
CA ASN A 2 -3.65 23.23 -19.65
C ASN A 2 -2.17 23.64 -19.74
N LYS A 3 -1.61 24.09 -18.61
CA LYS A 3 -0.16 24.16 -18.44
C LYS A 3 0.27 22.89 -17.72
N ILE A 4 0.66 21.89 -18.49
CA ILE A 4 1.51 20.81 -18.00
C ILE A 4 2.90 21.45 -17.86
N ILE A 5 3.30 21.77 -16.63
CA ILE A 5 4.67 22.17 -16.33
C ILE A 5 5.40 20.88 -15.95
N PRO A 6 6.37 20.40 -16.76
CA PRO A 6 7.26 19.35 -16.30
C PRO A 6 8.16 19.95 -15.22
N LEU A 7 8.12 19.38 -14.01
CA LEU A 7 9.08 19.67 -12.95
C LEU A 7 10.49 19.38 -13.48
N LEU A 8 11.25 20.44 -13.78
CA LEU A 8 12.68 20.35 -14.06
C LEU A 8 13.42 20.68 -12.76
N ILE A 9 13.66 19.67 -11.92
CA ILE A 9 14.56 19.82 -10.77
C ILE A 9 15.98 19.92 -11.33
N VAL A 10 16.50 21.15 -11.44
CA VAL A 10 17.91 21.38 -11.75
C VAL A 10 18.71 21.10 -10.49
N GLY A 11 19.05 19.84 -10.27
CA GLY A 11 20.08 19.45 -9.30
C GLY A 11 21.45 19.86 -9.84
N VAL A 12 21.96 21.02 -9.42
CA VAL A 12 23.37 21.39 -9.67
C VAL A 12 24.24 20.52 -8.77
N MET A 13 24.72 19.40 -9.32
CA MET A 13 25.69 18.55 -8.66
C MET A 13 27.08 19.21 -8.81
N VAL A 14 27.52 19.95 -7.79
CA VAL A 14 28.91 20.45 -7.74
C VAL A 14 29.80 19.28 -7.29
N LEU A 15 30.22 18.45 -8.24
CA LEU A 15 31.30 17.49 -8.06
C LEU A 15 32.63 18.25 -8.06
N SER A 16 33.13 18.64 -6.89
CA SER A 16 34.52 19.05 -6.72
C SER A 16 35.43 17.82 -6.79
N GLY A 17 35.75 17.40 -8.01
CA GLY A 17 36.76 16.37 -8.26
C GLY A 17 38.18 16.91 -8.04
N LEU A 18 38.96 16.23 -7.19
CA LEU A 18 40.42 16.32 -7.18
C LEU A 18 41.05 14.98 -6.76
N GLY A 19 41.74 14.35 -7.72
CA GLY A 19 43.05 13.71 -7.52
C GLY A 19 43.12 12.33 -6.86
N ALA A 20 43.39 11.31 -7.67
CA ALA A 20 43.93 10.04 -7.20
C ALA A 20 45.34 10.23 -6.59
N ALA A 21 45.44 10.06 -5.27
CA ALA A 21 46.69 9.74 -4.59
C ALA A 21 46.36 8.75 -3.47
N ALA A 22 47.01 7.59 -3.51
CA ALA A 22 46.86 6.54 -2.51
C ALA A 22 47.36 7.05 -1.15
N VAL A 23 46.44 7.26 -0.20
CA VAL A 23 46.75 7.42 1.22
C VAL A 23 45.75 6.59 2.02
N THR A 24 46.24 5.45 2.51
CA THR A 24 45.62 4.67 3.57
C THR A 24 45.78 5.43 4.88
N TYR A 25 44.69 6.00 5.42
CA TYR A 25 44.27 5.97 6.83
C TYR A 25 42.94 6.75 6.97
N SER A 26 41.94 6.05 7.50
CA SER A 26 40.54 6.45 7.56
C SER A 26 40.27 7.61 8.54
N LYS A 27 39.90 8.77 8.01
CA LYS A 27 38.90 9.65 8.65
C LYS A 27 37.61 9.42 7.87
N GLN A 28 36.52 9.02 8.54
CA GLN A 28 35.21 9.12 7.90
C GLN A 28 34.98 10.61 7.62
N THR A 29 35.00 10.97 6.34
CA THR A 29 34.75 12.34 5.91
C THR A 29 33.27 12.63 6.15
N LEU A 30 32.98 13.56 7.06
CA LEU A 30 31.64 14.10 7.19
C LEU A 30 31.29 14.82 5.88
N MET A 31 30.18 14.43 5.26
CA MET A 31 29.64 15.03 4.04
C MET A 31 28.41 15.85 4.37
N GLU A 32 28.06 16.77 3.47
CA GLU A 32 26.91 17.64 3.59
C GLU A 32 26.14 17.67 2.27
N LYS A 33 24.81 17.64 2.35
CA LYS A 33 23.89 17.85 1.23
C LYS A 33 22.98 19.03 1.58
N THR A 34 23.01 20.07 0.77
CA THR A 34 22.19 21.27 0.97
C THR A 34 21.18 21.46 -0.16
N VAL A 35 19.96 21.88 0.17
CA VAL A 35 18.89 22.20 -0.79
C VAL A 35 18.17 23.45 -0.32
N THR A 36 17.79 24.34 -1.25
CA THR A 36 16.89 25.46 -0.94
C THR A 36 15.56 25.24 -1.65
N ILE A 37 14.48 25.29 -0.89
CA ILE A 37 13.10 25.22 -1.39
C ILE A 37 12.52 26.63 -1.33
N ILE A 38 11.82 27.04 -2.38
CA ILE A 38 11.17 28.35 -2.49
C ILE A 38 9.66 28.12 -2.57
N PHE A 39 8.91 28.82 -1.74
CA PHE A 39 7.45 28.76 -1.68
C PHE A 39 6.85 30.03 -2.28
N SER A 40 5.77 29.90 -3.05
CA SER A 40 5.02 31.08 -3.47
C SER A 40 4.32 31.73 -2.27
N TYR A 41 4.00 33.01 -2.39
CA TYR A 41 3.12 33.65 -1.42
C TYR A 41 1.76 32.90 -1.36
N PRO A 42 1.15 32.72 -0.18
CA PRO A 42 -0.09 31.97 -0.06
C PRO A 42 -1.23 32.57 -0.87
N GLU A 43 -1.87 31.73 -1.69
CA GLU A 43 -3.15 32.06 -2.27
C GLU A 43 -4.25 31.70 -1.28
N ILE A 44 -5.20 32.63 -1.10
CA ILE A 44 -6.30 32.49 -0.15
C ILE A 44 -7.61 32.35 -0.92
N SER A 45 -8.32 31.26 -0.67
CA SER A 45 -9.69 31.06 -1.13
C SER A 45 -10.63 30.83 0.06
N ILE A 46 -11.95 30.96 -0.17
CA ILE A 46 -12.98 30.75 0.85
C ILE A 46 -13.88 29.61 0.41
N ARG A 47 -14.01 28.59 1.26
CA ARG A 47 -14.91 27.44 1.09
C ARG A 47 -15.79 27.31 2.32
N GLU A 48 -17.11 27.30 2.13
CA GLU A 48 -18.11 27.17 3.21
C GLU A 48 -17.92 28.14 4.39
N GLY A 49 -17.35 29.33 4.13
CA GLY A 49 -17.11 30.35 5.15
C GLY A 49 -15.81 30.16 5.95
N GLN A 50 -14.96 29.20 5.57
CA GLN A 50 -13.60 29.00 6.10
C GLN A 50 -12.54 29.35 5.04
N THR A 51 -11.35 29.70 5.52
CA THR A 51 -10.18 30.00 4.71
C THR A 51 -9.52 28.71 4.24
N VAL A 52 -9.12 28.64 2.97
CA VAL A 52 -8.28 27.57 2.42
C VAL A 52 -7.02 28.19 1.84
N LEU A 53 -5.88 27.51 2.02
CA LEU A 53 -4.56 27.99 1.63
C LEU A 53 -3.92 27.06 0.62
N SER A 54 -3.31 27.65 -0.41
CA SER A 54 -2.46 26.95 -1.37
C SER A 54 -1.16 27.72 -1.60
N ILE A 55 -0.10 26.97 -1.94
CA ILE A 55 1.21 27.50 -2.35
C ILE A 55 1.78 26.61 -3.46
N ASP A 56 2.60 27.20 -4.33
CA ASP A 56 3.47 26.44 -5.23
C ASP A 56 4.54 25.69 -4.41
N ASN A 57 4.92 24.50 -4.89
CA ASN A 57 5.84 23.57 -4.22
C ASN A 57 5.32 23.04 -2.87
N ALA A 58 4.00 22.98 -2.69
CA ALA A 58 3.41 22.01 -1.77
C ALA A 58 3.19 20.68 -2.50
N ASP A 59 3.58 19.59 -1.85
CA ASP A 59 3.44 18.23 -2.36
C ASP A 59 2.15 17.58 -1.85
N THR A 60 1.67 18.00 -0.68
CA THR A 60 0.44 17.51 -0.03
C THR A 60 -0.01 18.51 1.06
N TRP A 61 -1.01 18.13 1.85
CA TRP A 61 -1.54 18.92 2.98
C TRP A 61 -1.46 18.12 4.29
N LEU A 62 -1.39 18.84 5.42
CA LEU A 62 -1.69 18.26 6.73
C LEU A 62 -3.16 17.84 6.75
N TYR A 63 -3.40 16.56 6.99
CA TYR A 63 -4.72 15.92 6.97
C TYR A 63 -5.08 15.23 8.29
N THR A 64 -4.51 15.70 9.41
CA THR A 64 -4.88 15.21 10.73
C THR A 64 -6.31 15.65 11.05
N THR A 65 -7.21 14.70 11.29
CA THR A 65 -8.64 14.97 11.57
C THR A 65 -8.82 16.07 12.62
N ASN A 66 -9.71 17.02 12.35
CA ASN A 66 -10.01 18.20 13.18
C ASN A 66 -8.88 19.23 13.35
N ALA A 67 -7.69 19.01 12.76
CA ALA A 67 -6.61 19.99 12.77
C ALA A 67 -6.69 20.94 11.55
N PRO A 68 -6.13 22.16 11.62
CA PRO A 68 -6.09 23.06 10.47
C PRO A 68 -5.39 22.43 9.26
N MET A 69 -6.05 22.45 8.12
CA MET A 69 -5.52 21.90 6.87
C MET A 69 -4.54 22.92 6.25
N LEU A 70 -3.27 22.55 6.16
CA LEU A 70 -2.19 23.45 5.71
C LEU A 70 -1.36 22.77 4.61
N PRO A 71 -0.96 23.49 3.55
CA PRO A 71 -0.09 22.94 2.52
C PRO A 71 1.33 22.71 3.06
N ILE A 72 1.92 21.58 2.70
CA ILE A 72 3.26 21.17 3.12
C ILE A 72 4.10 20.68 1.94
N SER A 73 5.41 20.75 2.09
CA SER A 73 6.33 20.12 1.14
C SER A 73 6.98 18.89 1.77
N VAL A 74 7.09 17.80 1.00
CA VAL A 74 7.65 16.52 1.41
C VAL A 74 8.77 16.15 0.43
N ASN A 75 10.00 16.10 0.94
CA ASN A 75 11.19 15.86 0.12
C ASN A 75 11.91 14.62 0.61
N THR A 76 12.04 13.62 -0.27
CA THR A 76 12.73 12.36 0.04
C THR A 76 14.09 12.31 -0.63
N TYR A 77 15.13 12.05 0.17
CA TYR A 77 16.50 11.88 -0.29
C TYR A 77 16.97 10.45 -0.06
N ILE A 78 17.60 9.87 -1.07
CA ILE A 78 18.05 8.48 -1.07
C ILE A 78 19.56 8.44 -0.85
N PHE A 79 20.00 7.62 0.11
CA PHE A 79 21.40 7.37 0.43
C PHE A 79 21.71 5.87 0.38
N PRO A 80 22.98 5.46 0.15
CA PRO A 80 23.36 4.06 0.32
C PRO A 80 23.00 3.57 1.73
N PHE A 81 22.42 2.37 1.82
CA PHE A 81 22.08 1.78 3.11
C PHE A 81 23.31 1.66 4.03
N GLY A 82 23.11 1.92 5.33
CA GLY A 82 24.20 2.03 6.32
C GLY A 82 24.85 3.42 6.41
N THR A 83 24.37 4.40 5.62
CA THR A 83 24.71 5.82 5.82
C THR A 83 24.27 6.28 7.20
N LYS A 84 25.15 6.98 7.92
CA LYS A 84 24.82 7.56 9.23
C LYS A 84 24.49 9.02 9.07
N ILE A 85 23.21 9.36 9.19
CA ILE A 85 22.76 10.76 9.27
C ILE A 85 23.19 11.32 10.63
N LYS A 86 23.86 12.48 10.61
CA LYS A 86 24.37 13.16 11.83
C LYS A 86 23.46 14.30 12.23
N THR A 87 23.09 15.15 11.28
CA THR A 87 22.13 16.23 11.49
C THR A 87 21.24 16.39 10.27
N VAL A 88 20.00 16.81 10.53
CA VAL A 88 19.06 17.32 9.55
C VAL A 88 18.60 18.67 10.08
N ASP A 89 19.04 19.73 9.43
CA ASP A 89 18.77 21.10 9.83
C ASP A 89 18.00 21.83 8.72
N VAL A 90 16.95 22.54 9.07
CA VAL A 90 16.17 23.36 8.12
C VAL A 90 16.05 24.77 8.67
N MET A 91 16.67 25.73 7.98
CA MET A 91 16.60 27.15 8.29
C MET A 91 15.59 27.81 7.38
N PHE A 92 14.51 28.36 7.95
CA PHE A 92 13.52 29.09 7.19
C PHE A 92 13.80 30.60 7.18
N SER A 93 13.18 31.30 6.22
CA SER A 93 13.11 32.76 6.22
C SER A 93 12.41 33.31 7.47
N GLU A 94 12.59 34.61 7.72
CA GLU A 94 11.74 35.33 8.67
C GLU A 94 10.26 35.23 8.25
N PRO A 95 9.32 35.06 9.21
CA PRO A 95 7.92 34.90 8.89
C PRO A 95 7.28 36.22 8.48
N GLN A 96 6.45 36.15 7.45
CA GLN A 96 5.52 37.20 7.04
C GLN A 96 4.16 36.88 7.68
N ILE A 97 3.64 37.82 8.48
CA ILE A 97 2.36 37.65 9.18
C ILE A 97 1.22 38.17 8.29
N GLN A 98 0.18 37.36 8.13
CA GLN A 98 -1.04 37.75 7.42
C GLN A 98 -2.27 37.40 8.26
N LEU A 99 -3.13 38.40 8.52
CA LEU A 99 -4.41 38.20 9.18
C LEU A 99 -5.40 37.54 8.21
N LEU A 100 -6.21 36.60 8.72
CA LEU A 100 -7.26 35.96 7.96
C LEU A 100 -8.61 36.62 8.24
N GLU A 101 -9.45 36.74 7.21
CA GLU A 101 -10.82 37.25 7.35
C GLU A 101 -11.77 36.22 7.99
N LYS A 102 -11.48 34.93 7.77
CA LYS A 102 -12.22 33.77 8.28
C LYS A 102 -11.26 32.80 8.95
N THR A 103 -11.77 31.93 9.82
CA THR A 103 -10.99 30.85 10.42
C THR A 103 -10.53 29.87 9.35
N LEU A 104 -9.35 29.27 9.57
CA LEU A 104 -8.78 28.26 8.67
C LEU A 104 -9.69 27.02 8.61
N LEU A 105 -9.75 26.37 7.44
CA LEU A 105 -10.41 25.10 7.25
C LEU A 105 -9.70 24.03 8.08
N THR A 106 -10.47 23.15 8.70
CA THR A 106 -9.96 21.96 9.38
C THR A 106 -10.05 20.75 8.45
N ALA A 107 -9.06 19.87 8.52
CA ALA A 107 -9.08 18.63 7.74
C ALA A 107 -10.33 17.80 8.10
N PRO A 108 -11.03 17.25 7.09
CA PRO A 108 -12.26 16.51 7.30
C PRO A 108 -11.99 15.12 7.91
N HIS A 109 -13.07 14.40 8.15
CA HIS A 109 -13.03 13.04 8.67
C HIS A 109 -12.86 12.03 7.54
N PRO A 110 -11.87 11.13 7.61
CA PRO A 110 -11.82 9.93 6.79
C PRO A 110 -13.11 9.12 6.94
N VAL A 111 -13.49 8.42 5.88
CA VAL A 111 -14.75 7.69 5.77
C VAL A 111 -14.50 6.21 5.55
N THR A 112 -15.34 5.37 6.14
CA THR A 112 -15.46 3.95 5.80
C THR A 112 -16.93 3.52 5.82
N SER A 113 -17.21 2.24 5.55
CA SER A 113 -18.55 1.67 5.66
C SER A 113 -18.56 0.41 6.50
N VAL A 114 -19.42 0.40 7.53
CA VAL A 114 -19.63 -0.77 8.39
C VAL A 114 -21.09 -1.14 8.38
N ASN A 115 -21.38 -2.39 8.01
CA ASN A 115 -22.76 -2.91 7.92
C ASN A 115 -23.67 -2.05 7.02
N GLY A 116 -23.11 -1.58 5.90
CA GLY A 116 -23.80 -0.77 4.90
C GLY A 116 -24.17 0.63 5.38
N LYS A 117 -23.44 1.17 6.36
CA LYS A 117 -23.60 2.53 6.86
C LYS A 117 -22.28 3.26 6.77
N LYS A 118 -22.32 4.50 6.25
CA LYS A 118 -21.21 5.44 6.30
C LYS A 118 -20.79 5.69 7.75
N ILE A 119 -19.50 5.59 8.00
CA ILE A 119 -18.84 5.84 9.28
C ILE A 119 -17.77 6.90 9.06
N LEU A 120 -17.78 7.93 9.91
CA LEU A 120 -16.72 8.94 9.96
C LEU A 120 -15.72 8.55 11.03
N TYR A 121 -14.43 8.64 10.70
CA TYR A 121 -13.34 8.44 11.63
C TYR A 121 -13.28 9.59 12.64
N THR A 122 -13.40 9.30 13.94
CA THR A 122 -13.37 10.34 14.97
C THR A 122 -12.19 10.11 15.93
N GLN A 123 -11.41 11.15 16.18
CA GLN A 123 -10.44 11.19 17.28
C GLN A 123 -10.92 12.15 18.38
N GLU A 124 -10.36 12.04 19.59
CA GLU A 124 -10.62 13.03 20.64
C GLU A 124 -10.26 14.43 20.14
N GLU A 125 -11.23 15.34 20.18
CA GLU A 125 -11.02 16.74 19.81
C GLU A 125 -10.06 17.39 20.81
N ASN A 126 -8.82 17.63 20.37
CA ASN A 126 -7.91 18.52 21.06
C ASN A 126 -8.01 19.90 20.41
N GLU A 127 -8.52 20.88 21.16
CA GLU A 127 -8.60 22.26 20.69
C GLU A 127 -7.18 22.81 20.44
N ILE A 128 -6.89 23.15 19.19
CA ILE A 128 -5.61 23.76 18.81
C ILE A 128 -5.64 25.22 19.24
N THR A 129 -4.98 25.47 20.37
CA THR A 129 -4.93 26.78 21.05
C THR A 129 -3.58 27.49 20.87
N SER A 130 -2.64 26.88 20.16
CA SER A 130 -1.30 27.43 19.92
C SER A 130 -0.93 27.33 18.44
N LEU A 131 0.26 27.81 18.06
CA LEU A 131 0.74 27.76 16.67
C LEU A 131 0.68 26.32 16.14
N TYR A 132 0.06 26.15 14.98
CA TYR A 132 -0.06 24.85 14.31
C TYR A 132 0.49 24.88 12.87
N PRO A 133 1.31 23.89 12.46
CA PRO A 133 1.98 22.94 13.34
C PRO A 133 2.92 23.67 14.32
N ASP A 134 3.22 23.03 15.45
CA ASP A 134 4.09 23.59 16.50
C ASP A 134 5.57 23.61 16.08
N LYS A 135 5.94 22.82 15.07
CA LYS A 135 7.25 22.75 14.45
C LYS A 135 7.23 23.35 13.05
N LEU A 136 8.41 23.66 12.51
CA LEU A 136 8.58 24.13 11.13
C LEU A 136 8.99 23.02 10.17
N PHE A 137 9.53 21.92 10.69
CA PHE A 137 9.81 20.74 9.91
C PHE A 137 9.85 19.52 10.82
N ASP A 138 9.73 18.35 10.22
CA ASP A 138 10.18 17.09 10.79
C ASP A 138 10.83 16.23 9.72
N TYR A 139 11.41 15.11 10.15
CA TYR A 139 11.98 14.14 9.23
C TYR A 139 11.81 12.72 9.74
N HIS A 140 11.81 11.79 8.80
CA HIS A 140 11.72 10.36 9.03
C HIS A 140 12.84 9.65 8.27
N LEU A 141 13.44 8.64 8.90
CA LEU A 141 14.46 7.80 8.30
C LEU A 141 13.90 6.39 8.18
N SER A 142 14.06 5.76 7.01
CA SER A 142 13.64 4.38 6.78
C SER A 142 14.58 3.59 5.87
N ALA A 143 14.55 2.27 5.96
CA ALA A 143 15.34 1.38 5.12
C ALA A 143 14.43 0.63 4.15
N GLY A 144 14.84 0.46 2.89
CA GLY A 144 14.03 -0.29 1.95
C GLY A 144 14.56 -0.27 0.53
N LEU A 145 13.71 -0.64 -0.42
CA LEU A 145 14.10 -0.71 -1.83
C LEU A 145 13.90 0.60 -2.58
N SER A 146 14.89 1.02 -3.36
CA SER A 146 14.69 1.98 -4.45
C SER A 146 15.20 1.37 -5.74
N GLY A 147 14.27 1.04 -6.65
CA GLY A 147 14.60 0.20 -7.79
C GLY A 147 15.22 -1.11 -7.33
N GLN A 148 16.45 -1.40 -7.75
CA GLN A 148 17.17 -2.64 -7.39
C GLN A 148 18.04 -2.52 -6.13
N ASP A 149 18.19 -1.31 -5.59
CA ASP A 149 19.12 -1.03 -4.50
C ASP A 149 18.43 -1.04 -3.14
N HIS A 150 19.14 -1.54 -2.13
CA HIS A 150 18.79 -1.35 -0.72
C HIS A 150 19.34 0.00 -0.26
N VAL A 151 18.47 0.88 0.20
CA VAL A 151 18.79 2.28 0.47
C VAL A 151 18.28 2.74 1.83
N LEU A 152 18.82 3.86 2.30
CA LEU A 152 18.27 4.67 3.37
C LEU A 152 17.49 5.83 2.76
N PHE A 153 16.21 5.96 3.10
CA PHE A 153 15.38 7.11 2.79
C PHE A 153 15.50 8.14 3.91
N VAL A 154 15.61 9.41 3.53
CA VAL A 154 15.53 10.57 4.42
C VAL A 154 14.40 11.45 3.90
N THR A 155 13.22 11.29 4.50
CA THR A 155 12.02 12.05 4.14
C THR A 155 11.89 13.24 5.06
N ILE A 156 11.85 14.45 4.51
CA ILE A 156 11.80 15.71 5.26
C ILE A 156 10.53 16.45 4.89
N ARG A 157 9.70 16.75 5.89
CA ARG A 157 8.47 17.53 5.73
C ARG A 157 8.70 18.95 6.22
N CYS A 158 8.47 19.92 5.35
CA CYS A 158 8.60 21.35 5.65
C CYS A 158 7.22 21.98 5.79
N PHE A 159 7.05 22.79 6.83
CA PHE A 159 5.82 23.50 7.16
C PHE A 159 6.00 25.02 6.94
N PRO A 160 5.89 25.50 5.69
CA PRO A 160 6.13 26.90 5.36
C PRO A 160 5.09 27.87 5.96
N ILE A 161 3.93 27.35 6.37
CA ILE A 161 2.84 28.11 6.99
C ILE A 161 2.58 27.53 8.39
N GLN A 162 2.56 28.40 9.40
CA GLN A 162 1.95 28.09 10.70
C GLN A 162 0.70 28.96 10.89
N TYR A 163 -0.35 28.41 11.50
CA TYR A 163 -1.58 29.11 11.86
C TYR A 163 -1.58 29.47 13.35
N ASP A 164 -1.86 30.73 13.66
CA ASP A 164 -2.08 31.27 15.01
C ASP A 164 -3.61 31.39 15.25
N PRO A 165 -4.21 30.46 16.01
CA PRO A 165 -5.65 30.46 16.25
C PRO A 165 -6.12 31.63 17.13
N GLU A 166 -5.30 32.13 18.05
CA GLU A 166 -5.68 33.24 18.94
C GLU A 166 -5.81 34.55 18.16
N LYS A 167 -4.91 34.78 17.20
CA LYS A 167 -4.91 35.98 16.36
C LYS A 167 -5.66 35.82 15.05
N ASN A 168 -6.11 34.61 14.73
CA ASN A 168 -6.62 34.23 13.41
C ASN A 168 -5.68 34.71 12.28
N SER A 169 -4.42 34.32 12.36
CA SER A 169 -3.38 34.77 11.43
C SER A 169 -2.46 33.65 11.00
N ILE A 170 -1.79 33.80 9.86
CA ILE A 170 -0.77 32.86 9.39
C ILE A 170 0.61 33.50 9.45
N LEU A 171 1.61 32.66 9.72
CA LEU A 171 3.03 32.97 9.66
C LEU A 171 3.63 32.20 8.48
N PHE A 172 3.79 32.90 7.35
CA PHE A 172 4.30 32.32 6.10
C PHE A 172 5.80 32.59 5.93
N ARG A 173 6.53 31.60 5.42
CA ARG A 173 7.96 31.67 5.13
C ARG A 173 8.19 31.30 3.67
N ASP A 174 8.87 32.18 2.93
CA ASP A 174 9.01 32.08 1.48
C ASP A 174 10.13 31.14 1.03
N ASN A 175 11.00 30.72 1.94
CA ASN A 175 12.02 29.72 1.65
C ASN A 175 12.45 28.90 2.87
N ALA A 176 12.99 27.72 2.58
CA ALA A 176 13.64 26.82 3.53
C ALA A 176 14.99 26.36 2.98
N HIS A 177 16.07 26.56 3.74
CA HIS A 177 17.40 26.05 3.47
C HIS A 177 17.68 24.81 4.31
N LEU A 178 17.73 23.68 3.63
CA LEU A 178 17.94 22.35 4.18
C LEU A 178 19.41 21.98 4.14
N SER A 179 19.93 21.42 5.23
CA SER A 179 21.24 20.78 5.30
C SER A 179 21.15 19.41 5.98
N ILE A 180 21.67 18.39 5.32
CA ILE A 180 21.84 17.03 5.85
C ILE A 180 23.32 16.76 5.96
N THR A 181 23.82 16.52 7.18
CA THR A 181 25.20 16.06 7.38
C THR A 181 25.22 14.56 7.62
N TYR A 182 26.14 13.85 6.96
CA TYR A 182 26.14 12.38 6.96
C TYR A 182 27.53 11.76 6.76
N GLU A 183 27.65 10.50 7.15
CA GLU A 183 28.81 9.66 6.87
C GLU A 183 28.37 8.46 6.02
N LEU A 184 29.00 8.26 4.86
CA LEU A 184 28.74 7.09 4.03
C LEU A 184 29.25 5.82 4.72
N PRO A 185 28.58 4.68 4.48
CA PRO A 185 29.06 3.38 4.94
C PRO A 185 30.41 3.05 4.30
N LYS A 186 31.18 2.20 4.96
CA LYS A 186 32.34 1.58 4.31
C LYS A 186 31.80 0.56 3.30
N THR A 187 32.31 0.59 2.07
CA THR A 187 31.95 -0.40 1.06
C THR A 187 32.46 -1.76 1.51
N GLU A 188 31.55 -2.64 1.90
CA GLU A 188 31.85 -4.05 2.09
C GLU A 188 31.34 -4.82 0.88
N THR A 189 32.23 -5.59 0.26
CA THR A 189 31.87 -6.49 -0.83
C THR A 189 31.64 -7.86 -0.22
N SER A 190 30.38 -8.28 -0.19
CA SER A 190 30.02 -9.65 0.18
C SER A 190 29.76 -10.44 -1.10
N THR A 191 30.28 -11.67 -1.15
CA THR A 191 29.85 -12.64 -2.15
C THR A 191 28.45 -13.11 -1.77
N VAL A 192 27.52 -12.99 -2.70
CA VAL A 192 26.12 -13.35 -2.50
C VAL A 192 25.84 -14.55 -3.41
N ASP A 193 25.24 -15.61 -2.88
CA ASP A 193 24.63 -16.64 -3.75
C ASP A 193 23.53 -15.97 -4.59
N ASP A 194 23.16 -16.54 -5.74
CA ASP A 194 22.16 -15.93 -6.62
C ASP A 194 20.85 -16.72 -6.62
N TYR A 195 19.94 -16.39 -5.69
CA TYR A 195 18.55 -16.88 -5.68
C TYR A 195 17.57 -15.71 -5.58
N LYS A 196 17.27 -15.07 -6.71
CA LYS A 196 16.40 -13.90 -6.80
C LYS A 196 14.97 -14.16 -6.34
N LEU A 197 14.41 -15.33 -6.63
CA LEU A 197 13.09 -15.75 -6.16
C LEU A 197 13.23 -16.91 -5.18
N ILE A 198 12.63 -16.75 -3.99
CA ILE A 198 12.37 -17.87 -3.09
C ILE A 198 10.87 -18.18 -3.09
N ILE A 199 10.54 -19.46 -3.21
CA ILE A 199 9.17 -19.97 -3.06
C ILE A 199 9.11 -20.72 -1.73
N ILE A 200 8.33 -20.21 -0.77
CA ILE A 200 8.16 -20.83 0.55
C ILE A 200 6.82 -21.58 0.57
N ALA A 201 6.86 -22.89 0.83
CA ALA A 201 5.67 -23.74 0.76
C ALA A 201 5.71 -24.90 1.78
N PRO A 202 4.58 -25.55 2.12
CA PRO A 202 4.63 -26.82 2.83
C PRO A 202 5.19 -27.92 1.91
N LYS A 203 5.83 -28.94 2.51
CA LYS A 203 6.36 -30.11 1.79
C LYS A 203 5.32 -30.80 0.90
N ALA A 204 4.04 -30.77 1.30
CA ALA A 204 2.93 -31.34 0.54
C ALA A 204 2.72 -30.68 -0.84
N PHE A 205 3.20 -29.45 -1.06
CA PHE A 205 3.04 -28.72 -2.31
C PHE A 205 4.29 -28.78 -3.21
N SER A 206 5.42 -29.28 -2.70
CA SER A 206 6.71 -29.14 -3.35
C SER A 206 6.76 -29.74 -4.76
N GLU A 207 6.25 -30.96 -4.95
CA GLU A 207 6.25 -31.62 -6.27
C GLU A 207 5.43 -30.83 -7.31
N THR A 208 4.29 -30.28 -6.89
CA THR A 208 3.41 -29.50 -7.78
C THR A 208 3.98 -28.13 -8.13
N LEU A 209 4.94 -27.62 -7.33
CA LEU A 209 5.61 -26.34 -7.56
C LEU A 209 6.85 -26.45 -8.45
N LEU A 210 7.42 -27.64 -8.65
CA LEU A 210 8.60 -27.81 -9.50
C LEU A 210 8.43 -27.25 -10.93
N PRO A 211 7.27 -27.38 -11.60
CA PRO A 211 7.07 -26.75 -12.91
C PRO A 211 7.19 -25.22 -12.88
N LEU A 212 6.72 -24.57 -11.81
CA LEU A 212 6.85 -23.11 -11.66
C LEU A 212 8.30 -22.72 -11.41
N VAL A 213 9.03 -23.45 -10.56
CA VAL A 213 10.47 -23.23 -10.33
C VAL A 213 11.24 -23.31 -11.65
N ASN A 214 11.02 -24.37 -12.43
CA ASN A 214 11.67 -24.55 -13.72
C ASN A 214 11.28 -23.45 -14.72
N HIS A 215 10.00 -23.05 -14.72
CA HIS A 215 9.53 -21.96 -15.56
C HIS A 215 10.27 -20.65 -15.25
N LYS A 216 10.36 -20.26 -13.97
CA LYS A 216 11.04 -19.03 -13.55
C LYS A 216 12.53 -19.05 -13.89
N ILE A 217 13.21 -20.18 -13.67
CA ILE A 217 14.61 -20.36 -14.09
C ILE A 217 14.74 -20.23 -15.61
N SER A 218 13.82 -20.80 -16.39
CA SER A 218 13.82 -20.67 -17.86
C SER A 218 13.60 -19.24 -18.36
N LYS A 219 13.02 -18.36 -17.52
CA LYS A 219 12.86 -16.92 -17.78
C LYS A 219 13.99 -16.07 -17.19
N GLY A 220 15.04 -16.69 -16.69
CA GLY A 220 16.23 -16.00 -16.16
C GLY A 220 16.11 -15.57 -14.70
N ILE A 221 15.11 -16.04 -13.96
CA ILE A 221 14.95 -15.75 -12.52
C ILE A 221 15.49 -16.95 -11.73
N THR A 222 16.65 -16.79 -11.10
CA THR A 222 17.21 -17.81 -10.21
C THR A 222 16.23 -18.09 -9.07
N THR A 223 15.75 -19.33 -8.98
CA THR A 223 14.61 -19.68 -8.13
C THR A 223 14.93 -20.84 -7.21
N LYS A 224 14.59 -20.70 -5.93
CA LYS A 224 14.73 -21.76 -4.93
C LYS A 224 13.40 -22.06 -4.24
N LEU A 225 13.03 -23.35 -4.21
CA LEU A 225 11.91 -23.84 -3.43
C LEU A 225 12.40 -24.23 -2.03
N VAL A 226 11.81 -23.62 -1.01
CA VAL A 226 12.14 -23.83 0.40
C VAL A 226 10.88 -24.32 1.11
N THR A 227 10.99 -25.42 1.83
CA THR A 227 9.87 -25.90 2.63
C THR A 227 9.84 -25.25 4.00
N ARG A 228 8.65 -25.11 4.59
CA ARG A 228 8.52 -24.68 6.00
C ARG A 228 9.40 -25.51 6.95
N ASN A 229 9.50 -26.83 6.72
CA ASN A 229 10.34 -27.69 7.54
C ASN A 229 11.82 -27.35 7.38
N ASP A 230 12.28 -27.00 6.17
CA ASP A 230 13.67 -26.61 5.95
C ASP A 230 14.05 -25.35 6.78
N ILE A 231 13.09 -24.44 6.97
CA ILE A 231 13.25 -23.26 7.83
C ILE A 231 13.34 -23.68 9.29
N CYS A 232 12.36 -24.44 9.79
CA CYS A 232 12.32 -24.86 11.20
C CYS A 232 13.48 -25.81 11.59
N ASP A 233 14.00 -26.59 10.65
CA ASP A 233 15.12 -27.51 10.86
C ASP A 233 16.49 -26.82 10.65
N GLY A 234 16.51 -25.53 10.30
CA GLY A 234 17.74 -24.76 10.11
C GLY A 234 18.61 -25.27 8.95
N VAL A 235 18.01 -25.81 7.90
CA VAL A 235 18.72 -26.47 6.78
C VAL A 235 19.65 -25.50 6.05
N TYR A 236 19.24 -24.25 5.92
CA TYR A 236 19.97 -23.23 5.15
C TYR A 236 20.64 -22.18 6.03
N PHE A 237 19.97 -21.76 7.12
CA PHE A 237 20.43 -20.75 8.05
C PHE A 237 20.09 -21.16 9.49
N PRO A 238 20.83 -20.67 10.51
CA PRO A 238 20.46 -20.86 11.90
C PRO A 238 19.05 -20.31 12.18
N VAL A 239 18.23 -21.10 12.86
CA VAL A 239 16.88 -20.71 13.27
C VAL A 239 16.96 -19.59 14.31
N GLN A 240 16.20 -18.52 14.10
CA GLN A 240 16.05 -17.37 14.98
C GLN A 240 14.58 -16.95 14.97
N GLY A 241 14.09 -16.34 16.05
CA GLY A 241 12.70 -15.89 16.16
C GLY A 241 11.92 -16.61 17.28
N ARG A 242 10.84 -15.97 17.71
CA ARG A 242 10.00 -16.37 18.85
C ARG A 242 8.87 -17.31 18.46
N ASP A 243 8.43 -17.24 17.21
CA ASP A 243 7.37 -18.07 16.63
C ASP A 243 7.65 -18.39 15.15
N CYS A 244 6.85 -19.27 14.55
CA CYS A 244 7.05 -19.70 13.16
C CYS A 244 7.00 -18.56 12.12
N ALA A 245 6.29 -17.46 12.38
CA ALA A 245 6.23 -16.34 11.46
C ALA A 245 7.50 -15.49 11.57
N GLU A 246 8.00 -15.24 12.78
CA GLU A 246 9.27 -14.54 12.97
C GLU A 246 10.46 -15.39 12.49
N GLU A 247 10.43 -16.71 12.69
CA GLU A 247 11.40 -17.65 12.09
C GLU A 247 11.47 -17.53 10.57
N MET A 248 10.30 -17.44 9.92
CA MET A 248 10.22 -17.22 8.49
C MET A 248 10.75 -15.84 8.08
N LYS A 249 10.48 -14.80 8.87
CA LYS A 249 10.99 -13.45 8.62
C LYS A 249 12.52 -13.38 8.72
N TYR A 250 13.12 -14.00 9.75
CA TYR A 250 14.58 -14.14 9.84
C TYR A 250 15.17 -14.95 8.70
N PHE A 251 14.50 -16.01 8.26
CA PHE A 251 14.91 -16.76 7.08
C PHE A 251 14.94 -15.88 5.83
N ILE A 252 13.88 -15.09 5.59
CA ILE A 252 13.80 -14.15 4.47
C ILE A 252 14.92 -13.10 4.56
N LYS A 253 15.14 -12.53 5.74
CA LYS A 253 16.28 -11.63 6.01
C LYS A 253 17.61 -12.24 5.62
N ASN A 254 17.90 -13.46 6.07
CA ASN A 254 19.15 -14.13 5.71
C ASN A 254 19.24 -14.43 4.20
N ALA A 255 18.13 -14.77 3.56
CA ALA A 255 18.08 -14.99 2.11
C ALA A 255 18.27 -13.68 1.31
N PHE A 256 17.78 -12.55 1.81
CA PHE A 256 18.07 -11.23 1.28
C PHE A 256 19.57 -10.91 1.39
N ASP A 257 20.13 -11.04 2.60
CA ASP A 257 21.53 -10.70 2.90
C ASP A 257 22.54 -11.59 2.16
N GLN A 258 22.28 -12.90 2.10
CA GLN A 258 23.28 -13.90 1.67
C GLN A 258 22.97 -14.51 0.30
N TRP A 259 21.72 -14.48 -0.16
CA TRP A 259 21.32 -15.00 -1.48
C TRP A 259 20.82 -13.91 -2.45
N GLY A 260 20.83 -12.65 -2.03
CA GLY A 260 20.42 -11.53 -2.87
C GLY A 260 18.96 -11.67 -3.32
N THR A 261 18.15 -12.33 -2.47
CA THR A 261 16.73 -12.59 -2.72
C THR A 261 16.01 -11.27 -2.90
N ARG A 262 15.20 -11.19 -3.94
CA ARG A 262 14.42 -10.01 -4.28
C ARG A 262 12.92 -10.25 -4.20
N TYR A 263 12.49 -11.46 -4.54
CA TYR A 263 11.10 -11.85 -4.60
C TYR A 263 10.84 -13.01 -3.64
N VAL A 264 9.77 -12.91 -2.85
CA VAL A 264 9.33 -13.95 -1.92
C VAL A 264 7.90 -14.35 -2.26
N LEU A 265 7.72 -15.56 -2.77
CA LEU A 265 6.41 -16.13 -3.05
C LEU A 265 6.00 -17.10 -1.93
N LEU A 266 4.97 -16.71 -1.16
CA LEU A 266 4.39 -17.55 -0.12
C LEU A 266 3.28 -18.43 -0.72
N VAL A 267 3.45 -19.76 -0.72
CA VAL A 267 2.45 -20.69 -1.27
C VAL A 267 1.80 -21.50 -0.16
N GLY A 268 0.70 -20.96 0.38
CA GLY A 268 -0.12 -21.61 1.38
C GLY A 268 -1.08 -20.66 2.10
N GLY A 269 -2.33 -21.08 2.25
CA GLY A 269 -3.37 -20.39 3.03
C GLY A 269 -3.82 -21.18 4.26
N ARG A 270 -4.95 -20.75 4.84
CA ARG A 270 -5.59 -21.43 5.98
C ARG A 270 -6.17 -22.77 5.54
N TYR A 271 -5.76 -23.86 6.20
CA TYR A 271 -6.21 -25.22 5.90
C TYR A 271 -7.10 -25.84 6.98
N GLY A 272 -7.31 -25.14 8.09
CA GLY A 272 -8.21 -25.60 9.15
C GLY A 272 -8.10 -24.78 10.42
N GLY A 273 -8.54 -25.39 11.52
CA GLY A 273 -8.56 -24.74 12.84
C GLY A 273 -9.83 -23.93 13.06
N VAL A 274 -10.49 -24.16 14.20
CA VAL A 274 -11.75 -23.47 14.57
C VAL A 274 -11.44 -22.27 15.47
N LEU A 275 -10.91 -22.53 16.66
CA LEU A 275 -10.51 -21.49 17.61
C LEU A 275 -9.09 -20.96 17.32
N ASN A 276 -8.18 -21.87 16.99
CA ASN A 276 -6.81 -21.55 16.58
C ASN A 276 -6.65 -21.94 15.11
N GLU A 277 -6.38 -20.96 14.27
CA GLU A 277 -6.22 -21.14 12.82
C GLU A 277 -4.99 -21.99 12.50
N LYS A 278 -5.09 -22.82 11.47
CA LYS A 278 -3.98 -23.65 10.99
C LYS A 278 -3.58 -23.22 9.58
N TRP A 279 -2.30 -22.91 9.44
CA TRP A 279 -1.72 -22.28 8.26
C TRP A 279 -0.66 -23.15 7.59
N TRP A 280 -0.75 -23.30 6.26
CA TRP A 280 0.27 -24.02 5.48
C TRP A 280 1.61 -23.28 5.51
N VAL A 281 1.53 -21.96 5.32
CA VAL A 281 2.62 -21.00 5.47
C VAL A 281 2.16 -19.96 6.50
N PRO A 282 2.96 -19.63 7.53
CA PRO A 282 2.60 -18.68 8.57
C PRO A 282 2.13 -17.31 8.03
N VAL A 283 1.40 -16.60 8.87
CA VAL A 283 0.88 -15.25 8.65
C VAL A 283 1.22 -14.37 9.85
N ARG A 284 1.15 -13.05 9.69
CA ARG A 284 1.19 -12.12 10.81
C ARG A 284 -0.11 -11.32 10.86
N TYR A 285 -0.59 -11.09 12.08
CA TYR A 285 -1.67 -10.15 12.36
C TYR A 285 -1.06 -8.86 12.88
N SER A 286 -1.49 -7.73 12.32
CA SER A 286 -1.31 -6.42 12.94
C SER A 286 -2.36 -6.24 14.03
N HIS A 287 -1.95 -5.64 15.14
CA HIS A 287 -2.80 -5.30 16.29
C HIS A 287 -3.01 -3.80 16.45
N LEU A 288 -2.84 -3.05 15.36
CA LEU A 288 -3.28 -1.66 15.27
C LEU A 288 -4.80 -1.62 15.33
N ASP A 289 -5.33 -0.87 16.30
CA ASP A 289 -6.75 -0.70 16.57
C ASP A 289 -7.18 0.71 16.15
N ASP A 290 -7.96 0.79 15.07
CA ASP A 290 -8.50 2.06 14.57
C ASP A 290 -9.69 2.58 15.41
N GLY A 291 -10.04 1.89 16.50
CA GLY A 291 -11.12 2.25 17.43
C GLY A 291 -12.49 1.71 17.02
N TYR A 292 -12.62 1.04 15.87
CA TYR A 292 -13.88 0.48 15.39
C TYR A 292 -13.98 -1.01 15.77
N ASN A 293 -14.26 -1.20 17.07
CA ASN A 293 -14.46 -2.38 17.94
C ASN A 293 -14.73 -3.80 17.37
N TRP A 294 -15.02 -4.01 16.09
CA TRP A 294 -15.17 -5.35 15.54
C TRP A 294 -13.91 -5.88 14.85
N GLU A 295 -13.07 -5.00 14.30
CA GLU A 295 -11.77 -5.34 13.73
C GLU A 295 -10.64 -5.00 14.72
N GLY A 296 -10.35 -5.91 15.66
CA GLY A 296 -9.24 -5.73 16.59
C GLY A 296 -7.88 -6.20 16.07
N SER A 297 -7.83 -6.72 14.83
CA SER A 297 -6.60 -7.18 14.16
C SER A 297 -6.88 -7.60 12.73
N TYR A 298 -5.91 -7.41 11.83
CA TYR A 298 -5.99 -7.80 10.43
C TYR A 298 -4.67 -8.40 9.94
N LEU A 299 -4.71 -9.13 8.83
CA LEU A 299 -3.53 -9.82 8.27
C LEU A 299 -2.57 -8.82 7.61
N SER A 300 -1.26 -9.00 7.79
CA SER A 300 -0.27 -8.20 7.06
C SER A 300 0.89 -9.07 6.59
N ASP A 301 0.99 -9.27 5.28
CA ASP A 301 2.17 -9.91 4.68
C ASP A 301 3.33 -8.92 4.52
N LEU A 302 3.09 -7.60 4.63
CA LEU A 302 4.13 -6.57 4.67
C LEU A 302 5.13 -6.82 5.81
N TYR A 303 4.67 -7.42 6.92
CA TYR A 303 5.52 -7.89 8.01
C TYR A 303 6.72 -8.70 7.54
N PHE A 304 6.57 -9.56 6.53
CA PHE A 304 7.66 -10.42 6.05
C PHE A 304 8.58 -9.71 5.06
N ALA A 305 8.22 -8.52 4.60
CA ALA A 305 8.94 -7.75 3.59
C ALA A 305 9.73 -6.58 4.17
N ASP A 306 9.27 -5.99 5.28
CA ASP A 306 10.02 -5.02 6.09
C ASP A 306 10.99 -5.79 7.01
N LEU A 307 12.26 -5.83 6.66
CA LEU A 307 13.33 -6.60 7.28
C LEU A 307 14.20 -5.75 8.21
N TYR A 308 14.39 -4.47 7.89
CA TYR A 308 15.32 -3.58 8.56
C TYR A 308 14.68 -2.25 8.98
N ASP A 309 15.14 -1.71 10.10
CA ASP A 309 14.96 -0.30 10.39
C ASP A 309 16.03 0.55 9.69
N SER A 310 15.84 1.88 9.70
CA SER A 310 16.84 2.84 9.20
C SER A 310 18.25 2.75 9.82
N ASN A 311 18.41 2.11 10.98
CA ASN A 311 19.72 1.89 11.61
C ASN A 311 20.37 0.56 11.20
N GLY A 312 19.66 -0.26 10.42
CA GLY A 312 20.03 -1.61 10.02
C GLY A 312 19.82 -2.68 11.08
N SER A 313 18.99 -2.41 12.08
CA SER A 313 18.50 -3.41 13.03
C SER A 313 17.33 -4.19 12.42
N PHE A 314 17.07 -5.39 12.93
CA PHE A 314 15.91 -6.17 12.49
C PHE A 314 14.59 -5.48 12.86
N SER A 315 13.72 -5.25 11.88
CA SER A 315 12.37 -4.73 12.12
C SER A 315 11.49 -5.84 12.71
N SER A 316 11.29 -5.88 14.03
CA SER A 316 10.55 -6.97 14.69
C SER A 316 9.02 -6.83 14.58
N TRP A 317 8.52 -5.61 14.37
CA TRP A 317 7.12 -5.19 14.60
C TRP A 317 6.64 -5.48 16.02
N ASP A 318 7.53 -5.58 16.99
CA ASP A 318 7.22 -5.76 18.42
C ASP A 318 8.40 -5.12 19.16
N SER A 319 8.32 -3.80 19.28
CA SER A 319 9.37 -2.92 19.78
C SER A 319 9.42 -2.90 21.30
N ASP A 320 8.32 -3.23 21.97
CA ASP A 320 8.25 -3.38 23.43
C ASP A 320 8.49 -4.83 23.92
N ASN A 321 8.60 -5.79 22.98
CA ASN A 321 8.87 -7.21 23.19
C ASN A 321 7.83 -7.95 24.05
N ASN A 322 6.56 -7.59 23.92
CA ASN A 322 5.48 -8.23 24.66
C ASN A 322 4.84 -9.43 23.93
N GLY A 323 5.20 -9.67 22.66
CA GLY A 323 4.70 -10.78 21.83
C GLY A 323 3.41 -10.49 21.07
N ILE A 324 2.91 -9.25 21.11
CA ILE A 324 1.83 -8.74 20.29
C ILE A 324 2.49 -7.83 19.25
N PHE A 325 2.12 -7.99 17.99
CA PHE A 325 2.86 -7.39 16.88
C PHE A 325 2.08 -6.24 16.25
N ALA A 326 2.77 -5.16 15.92
CA ALA A 326 2.24 -3.94 15.35
C ALA A 326 1.10 -3.37 16.20
N GLU A 327 1.24 -3.39 17.52
CA GLU A 327 0.26 -2.77 18.40
C GLU A 327 0.25 -1.26 18.20
N TRP A 328 -0.93 -0.70 17.98
CA TRP A 328 -1.12 0.73 18.10
C TRP A 328 -2.54 0.98 18.60
N ASN A 329 -2.63 1.47 19.84
CA ASN A 329 -3.85 1.85 20.51
C ASN A 329 -3.56 3.05 21.44
N SER A 330 -4.53 3.42 22.29
CA SER A 330 -4.40 4.56 23.21
C SER A 330 -3.33 4.40 24.30
N GLN A 331 -2.80 3.19 24.52
CA GLN A 331 -1.85 2.88 25.60
C GLN A 331 -0.48 2.43 25.10
N ARG A 332 -0.41 1.80 23.93
CA ARG A 332 0.80 1.18 23.37
C ARG A 332 0.92 1.49 21.89
N GLN A 333 2.15 1.66 21.44
CA GLN A 333 2.49 1.91 20.05
C GLN A 333 3.84 1.27 19.73
N ASP A 334 3.83 0.29 18.84
CA ASP A 334 5.04 -0.31 18.29
C ASP A 334 5.67 0.59 17.26
N ILE A 335 7.00 0.69 17.28
CA ILE A 335 7.77 1.41 16.27
C ILE A 335 8.10 0.45 15.13
N MET A 336 7.71 0.81 13.90
CA MET A 336 7.92 0.02 12.68
C MET A 336 8.51 0.89 11.59
N ASP A 337 9.33 0.29 10.72
CA ASP A 337 9.87 0.95 9.54
C ASP A 337 8.86 0.90 8.38
N MET A 338 8.33 -0.28 8.09
CA MET A 338 7.32 -0.62 7.07
C MET A 338 7.77 -0.53 5.61
N TYR A 339 8.97 -0.06 5.31
CA TYR A 339 9.48 0.00 3.95
C TYR A 339 9.98 -1.40 3.53
N PRO A 340 9.50 -1.99 2.41
CA PRO A 340 9.90 -3.34 2.04
C PRO A 340 11.34 -3.42 1.50
N GLU A 341 12.13 -4.42 1.95
CA GLU A 341 13.40 -4.85 1.34
C GLU A 341 13.25 -5.95 0.28
N VAL A 342 12.11 -6.64 0.26
CA VAL A 342 11.79 -7.67 -0.74
C VAL A 342 10.37 -7.50 -1.26
N CYS A 343 10.16 -7.84 -2.52
CA CYS A 343 8.82 -7.89 -3.09
C CYS A 343 8.12 -9.17 -2.67
N ILE A 344 7.03 -9.06 -1.92
CA ILE A 344 6.30 -10.21 -1.39
C ILE A 344 4.94 -10.40 -2.05
N GLY A 345 4.55 -11.66 -2.26
CA GLY A 345 3.21 -12.01 -2.70
C GLY A 345 2.79 -13.39 -2.21
N ARG A 346 1.48 -13.59 -2.05
CA ARG A 346 0.92 -14.84 -1.53
C ARG A 346 -0.02 -15.52 -2.50
N LEU A 347 0.23 -16.81 -2.74
CA LEU A 347 -0.75 -17.76 -3.23
C LEU A 347 -1.39 -18.47 -2.02
N ALA A 348 -2.55 -18.00 -1.56
CA ALA A 348 -3.28 -18.52 -0.38
C ALA A 348 -3.94 -19.90 -0.62
N CYS A 349 -3.25 -20.80 -1.34
CA CYS A 349 -3.68 -22.15 -1.68
C CYS A 349 -4.02 -22.97 -0.42
N LYS A 350 -5.24 -23.50 -0.39
CA LYS A 350 -5.72 -24.39 0.68
C LYS A 350 -5.39 -25.85 0.41
N ASN A 351 -5.11 -26.22 -0.85
CA ASN A 351 -4.81 -27.59 -1.27
C ASN A 351 -3.97 -27.65 -2.56
N VAL A 352 -3.48 -28.86 -2.88
CA VAL A 352 -2.64 -29.15 -4.06
C VAL A 352 -3.31 -28.82 -5.40
N ASN A 353 -4.64 -28.96 -5.52
CA ASN A 353 -5.34 -28.65 -6.79
C ASN A 353 -5.31 -27.16 -7.11
N GLN A 354 -5.36 -26.30 -6.09
CA GLN A 354 -5.19 -24.86 -6.28
C GLN A 354 -3.78 -24.52 -6.70
N VAL A 355 -2.76 -25.13 -6.06
CA VAL A 355 -1.36 -24.97 -6.48
C VAL A 355 -1.21 -25.33 -7.95
N LYS A 356 -1.73 -26.49 -8.38
CA LYS A 356 -1.70 -26.92 -9.78
C LYS A 356 -2.37 -25.91 -10.72
N THR A 357 -3.52 -25.36 -10.31
CA THR A 357 -4.25 -24.35 -11.08
C THR A 357 -3.40 -23.09 -11.28
N LEU A 358 -2.79 -22.58 -10.20
CA LEU A 358 -2.05 -21.32 -10.25
C LEU A 358 -0.70 -21.46 -10.94
N VAL A 359 0.01 -22.57 -10.72
CA VAL A 359 1.22 -22.91 -11.48
C VAL A 359 0.94 -22.90 -12.98
N ASN A 360 -0.19 -23.49 -13.41
CA ASN A 360 -0.61 -23.46 -14.80
C ASN A 360 -0.91 -22.02 -15.28
N LYS A 361 -1.74 -21.27 -14.53
CA LYS A 361 -2.10 -19.88 -14.88
C LYS A 361 -0.87 -18.99 -15.06
N ILE A 362 0.05 -19.00 -14.10
CA ILE A 362 1.28 -18.21 -14.12
C ILE A 362 2.13 -18.58 -15.33
N THR A 363 2.41 -19.88 -15.50
CA THR A 363 3.24 -20.37 -16.62
C THR A 363 2.64 -20.03 -17.99
N VAL A 364 1.32 -20.16 -18.14
CA VAL A 364 0.63 -19.84 -19.39
C VAL A 364 0.64 -18.33 -19.64
N TYR A 365 0.29 -17.53 -18.65
CA TYR A 365 0.28 -16.08 -18.76
C TYR A 365 1.65 -15.53 -19.16
N GLU A 366 2.72 -15.96 -18.46
CA GLU A 366 4.08 -15.49 -18.70
C GLU A 366 4.65 -15.94 -20.06
N ASN A 367 4.13 -17.01 -20.66
CA ASN A 367 4.55 -17.48 -21.98
C ASN A 367 3.71 -16.91 -23.14
N ASN A 368 2.43 -16.61 -22.90
CA ASN A 368 1.46 -16.46 -24.00
C ASN A 368 0.79 -15.08 -24.05
N THR A 369 0.93 -14.22 -23.03
CA THR A 369 0.24 -12.92 -22.96
C THR A 369 0.89 -11.84 -23.83
N VAL A 370 2.19 -11.94 -24.10
CA VAL A 370 2.92 -10.89 -24.82
C VAL A 370 2.29 -10.59 -26.19
N GLY A 371 2.03 -9.30 -26.44
CA GLY A 371 1.46 -8.83 -27.71
C GLY A 371 0.01 -9.26 -27.97
N LYS A 372 -0.73 -9.75 -26.97
CA LYS A 372 -2.16 -10.08 -27.13
C LYS A 372 -3.04 -8.84 -26.97
N ASP A 373 -3.97 -8.64 -27.90
CA ASP A 373 -4.84 -7.46 -27.93
C ASP A 373 -5.68 -7.29 -26.66
N TRP A 374 -6.17 -8.40 -26.07
CA TRP A 374 -6.98 -8.37 -24.84
C TRP A 374 -6.23 -7.73 -23.67
N PHE A 375 -4.89 -7.80 -23.68
CA PHE A 375 -4.08 -7.26 -22.59
C PHE A 375 -4.17 -5.73 -22.57
N ASN A 376 -4.27 -5.05 -23.71
CA ASN A 376 -4.34 -3.58 -23.79
C ASN A 376 -5.73 -3.02 -23.45
N ARG A 377 -6.58 -3.80 -22.78
CA ARG A 377 -7.89 -3.37 -22.31
C ARG A 377 -7.90 -3.31 -20.79
N MET A 378 -8.39 -2.22 -20.23
CA MET A 378 -8.53 -2.01 -18.78
C MET A 378 -10.01 -1.85 -18.46
N VAL A 379 -10.54 -2.73 -17.60
CA VAL A 379 -11.92 -2.62 -17.09
C VAL A 379 -11.86 -1.92 -15.75
N VAL A 380 -12.66 -0.86 -15.59
CA VAL A 380 -12.78 -0.12 -14.33
C VAL A 380 -14.24 -0.14 -13.89
N VAL A 381 -14.47 -0.42 -12.60
CA VAL A 381 -15.78 -0.58 -11.98
C VAL A 381 -15.86 0.35 -10.77
N GLY A 382 -16.83 1.25 -10.76
CA GLY A 382 -16.91 2.30 -9.75
C GLY A 382 -18.31 2.88 -9.64
N GLY A 383 -18.52 3.63 -8.56
CA GLY A 383 -19.74 4.36 -8.29
C GLY A 383 -19.51 5.39 -7.20
N ASP A 384 -20.59 5.76 -6.52
CA ASP A 384 -20.57 6.72 -5.43
C ASP A 384 -20.31 5.97 -4.11
N SER A 385 -19.09 6.07 -3.56
CA SER A 385 -18.68 5.27 -2.39
C SER A 385 -19.17 5.92 -1.09
N ALA A 386 -19.35 7.24 -1.06
CA ALA A 386 -19.95 7.95 0.08
C ALA A 386 -21.05 8.93 -0.34
N PRO A 387 -22.22 8.45 -0.85
CA PRO A 387 -23.22 9.32 -1.44
C PRO A 387 -23.64 10.49 -0.56
N ASN A 388 -23.41 11.69 -1.07
CA ASN A 388 -23.78 12.94 -0.43
C ASN A 388 -24.40 13.88 -1.47
N ALA A 389 -25.60 14.41 -1.17
CA ALA A 389 -26.36 15.26 -2.09
C ALA A 389 -25.63 16.54 -2.53
N THR A 390 -24.60 16.97 -1.78
CA THR A 390 -23.81 18.17 -2.09
C THR A 390 -22.41 17.86 -2.62
N ASP A 391 -21.97 16.61 -2.60
CA ASP A 391 -20.65 16.22 -3.11
C ASP A 391 -20.73 15.91 -4.60
N PRO A 392 -20.08 16.67 -5.49
CA PRO A 392 -20.13 16.40 -6.92
C PRO A 392 -19.33 15.17 -7.35
N TRP A 393 -18.51 14.59 -6.45
CA TRP A 393 -17.60 13.50 -6.77
C TRP A 393 -18.23 12.14 -6.47
N TYR A 394 -17.89 11.15 -7.29
CA TYR A 394 -18.22 9.74 -7.04
C TYR A 394 -16.88 9.02 -6.87
N GLU A 395 -16.49 8.74 -5.63
CA GLU A 395 -15.09 8.43 -5.28
C GLU A 395 -14.52 7.32 -6.16
N GLY A 396 -15.28 6.22 -6.33
CA GLY A 396 -14.83 5.10 -7.13
C GLY A 396 -14.73 5.39 -8.62
N GLU A 397 -15.55 6.30 -9.16
CA GLU A 397 -15.41 6.73 -10.55
C GLU A 397 -14.21 7.69 -10.75
N GLU A 398 -13.90 8.54 -9.76
CA GLU A 398 -12.76 9.46 -9.83
C GLU A 398 -11.41 8.73 -9.69
N GLU A 399 -11.31 7.76 -8.78
CA GLU A 399 -10.14 6.87 -8.73
C GLU A 399 -9.96 6.10 -10.05
N ASN A 400 -11.05 5.53 -10.58
CA ASN A 400 -11.05 4.83 -11.86
C ASN A 400 -10.56 5.72 -13.01
N LYS A 401 -10.99 6.98 -13.02
CA LYS A 401 -10.62 7.97 -14.03
C LYS A 401 -9.13 8.29 -13.95
N LEU A 402 -8.59 8.55 -12.75
CA LEU A 402 -7.16 8.80 -12.57
C LEU A 402 -6.31 7.59 -12.98
N ALA A 403 -6.73 6.38 -12.61
CA ALA A 403 -6.07 5.15 -13.03
C ALA A 403 -6.01 5.01 -14.56
N LEU A 404 -7.11 5.33 -15.26
CA LEU A 404 -7.14 5.33 -16.73
C LEU A 404 -6.23 6.40 -17.35
N GLU A 405 -6.06 7.56 -16.71
CA GLU A 405 -5.15 8.61 -17.16
C GLU A 405 -3.68 8.17 -17.10
N TYR A 406 -3.29 7.39 -16.08
CA TYR A 406 -1.96 6.80 -15.99
C TYR A 406 -1.71 5.69 -17.01
N MET A 407 -2.75 4.97 -17.40
CA MET A 407 -2.68 3.79 -18.27
C MET A 407 -2.74 4.17 -19.76
N THR A 408 -1.90 5.12 -20.16
CA THR A 408 -1.86 5.60 -21.55
C THR A 408 -1.61 4.44 -22.53
N GLY A 409 -2.43 4.34 -23.57
CA GLY A 409 -2.37 3.24 -24.55
C GLY A 409 -3.31 2.06 -24.26
N PHE A 410 -4.00 2.04 -23.12
CA PHE A 410 -5.06 1.07 -22.84
C PHE A 410 -6.42 1.57 -23.31
N GLU A 411 -7.26 0.66 -23.80
CA GLU A 411 -8.69 0.90 -23.99
C GLU A 411 -9.39 0.81 -22.62
N GLY A 412 -9.89 1.94 -22.13
CA GLY A 412 -10.66 2.03 -20.88
C GLY A 412 -12.12 1.65 -21.04
N VAL A 413 -12.55 0.57 -20.39
CA VAL A 413 -13.94 0.09 -20.33
C VAL A 413 -14.52 0.46 -18.98
N LYS A 414 -15.36 1.49 -18.97
CA LYS A 414 -15.96 2.05 -17.76
C LYS A 414 -17.29 1.36 -17.46
N LEU A 415 -17.37 0.73 -16.29
CA LEU A 415 -18.59 0.21 -15.70
C LEU A 415 -18.92 1.10 -14.49
N TRP A 416 -19.68 2.15 -14.76
CA TRP A 416 -19.95 3.23 -13.81
C TRP A 416 -21.44 3.36 -13.55
N THR A 417 -21.81 3.51 -12.28
CA THR A 417 -23.23 3.65 -11.90
C THR A 417 -23.81 4.97 -12.41
N SER A 418 -23.02 6.05 -12.48
CA SER A 418 -23.45 7.35 -13.00
C SER A 418 -23.86 7.33 -14.48
N THR A 419 -23.24 6.44 -15.25
CA THR A 419 -23.48 6.29 -16.69
C THR A 419 -24.53 5.23 -17.02
N GLY A 420 -24.97 4.45 -16.02
CA GLY A 420 -25.87 3.31 -16.21
C GLY A 420 -25.23 2.12 -16.93
N THR A 421 -23.90 2.12 -17.11
CA THR A 421 -23.15 0.98 -17.70
C THR A 421 -22.88 -0.13 -16.68
N PHE A 422 -23.03 0.17 -15.40
CA PHE A 422 -22.96 -0.80 -14.31
C PHE A 422 -24.28 -0.90 -13.57
N THR A 423 -24.94 -2.04 -13.72
CA THR A 423 -26.25 -2.34 -13.13
C THR A 423 -26.24 -3.62 -12.30
N GLY A 424 -25.18 -4.44 -12.40
CA GLY A 424 -25.02 -5.62 -11.58
C GLY A 424 -23.83 -6.51 -11.95
N PRO A 425 -23.70 -7.69 -11.31
CA PRO A 425 -22.58 -8.61 -11.53
C PRO A 425 -22.43 -9.07 -12.99
N GLN A 426 -23.52 -9.13 -13.75
CA GLN A 426 -23.48 -9.60 -15.14
C GLN A 426 -22.66 -8.67 -16.04
N ASP A 427 -22.76 -7.35 -15.85
CA ASP A 427 -22.00 -6.36 -16.62
C ASP A 427 -20.49 -6.55 -16.40
N VAL A 428 -20.12 -6.79 -15.14
CA VAL A 428 -18.73 -7.07 -14.76
C VAL A 428 -18.24 -8.39 -15.34
N MET A 429 -19.03 -9.47 -15.24
CA MET A 429 -18.68 -10.76 -15.84
C MET A 429 -18.54 -10.66 -17.36
N ASP A 430 -19.46 -9.97 -18.04
CA ASP A 430 -19.42 -9.78 -19.49
C ASP A 430 -18.21 -8.97 -19.93
N ALA A 431 -17.83 -7.95 -19.15
CA ALA A 431 -16.61 -7.20 -19.37
C ALA A 431 -15.37 -8.09 -19.19
N ILE A 432 -15.24 -8.83 -18.08
CA ILE A 432 -14.08 -9.71 -17.84
C ILE A 432 -13.99 -10.80 -18.90
N ASN A 433 -15.12 -11.42 -19.29
CA ASN A 433 -15.18 -12.52 -20.27
C ASN A 433 -14.71 -12.12 -21.68
N LYS A 434 -14.69 -10.81 -22.00
CA LYS A 434 -14.08 -10.28 -23.24
C LYS A 434 -12.55 -10.17 -23.18
N GLY A 435 -11.95 -10.38 -22.01
CA GLY A 435 -10.52 -10.29 -21.74
C GLY A 435 -10.04 -8.88 -21.44
N CYS A 436 -9.27 -8.70 -20.36
CA CYS A 436 -8.63 -7.43 -20.03
C CYS A 436 -7.27 -7.70 -19.36
N GLY A 437 -6.30 -6.81 -19.57
CA GLY A 437 -5.01 -6.88 -18.88
C GLY A 437 -5.08 -6.36 -17.46
N PHE A 438 -5.96 -5.39 -17.22
CA PHE A 438 -6.19 -4.80 -15.90
C PHE A 438 -7.67 -4.72 -15.56
N LEU A 439 -7.94 -4.84 -14.26
CA LEU A 439 -9.25 -4.73 -13.66
C LEU A 439 -9.14 -3.89 -12.39
N PHE A 440 -9.94 -2.84 -12.27
CA PHE A 440 -9.95 -1.98 -11.09
C PHE A 440 -11.37 -1.85 -10.55
N PHE A 441 -11.55 -2.16 -9.27
CA PHE A 441 -12.77 -1.88 -8.53
C PHE A 441 -12.47 -0.84 -7.46
N ASP A 442 -13.33 0.16 -7.31
CA ASP A 442 -13.35 1.00 -6.10
C ASP A 442 -14.79 1.27 -5.59
N GLY A 443 -15.00 0.98 -4.31
CA GLY A 443 -16.31 0.87 -3.67
C GLY A 443 -16.26 0.16 -2.31
N HIS A 444 -17.37 -0.48 -1.92
CA HIS A 444 -17.51 -1.19 -0.65
C HIS A 444 -17.26 -2.69 -0.79
N GLY A 445 -16.73 -3.27 0.29
CA GLY A 445 -16.35 -4.67 0.32
C GLY A 445 -16.74 -5.39 1.60
N ASN A 446 -16.84 -6.71 1.47
CA ASN A 446 -16.59 -7.65 2.55
C ASN A 446 -15.92 -8.90 1.93
N PRO A 447 -15.55 -9.93 2.70
CA PRO A 447 -14.89 -11.11 2.13
C PRO A 447 -15.72 -11.90 1.11
N MET A 448 -17.04 -11.70 0.99
CA MET A 448 -17.90 -12.42 0.06
C MET A 448 -18.31 -11.61 -1.18
N SER A 449 -18.28 -10.29 -1.10
CA SER A 449 -18.90 -9.42 -2.11
C SER A 449 -18.21 -8.08 -2.24
N TRP A 450 -18.37 -7.48 -3.40
CA TRP A 450 -18.04 -6.09 -3.67
C TRP A 450 -19.28 -5.38 -4.24
N SER A 451 -19.49 -4.12 -3.87
CA SER A 451 -20.66 -3.32 -4.28
C SER A 451 -20.40 -1.82 -4.16
N THR A 452 -21.23 -1.00 -4.79
CA THR A 452 -21.18 0.47 -4.67
C THR A 452 -22.60 1.06 -4.73
N HIS A 453 -22.74 2.39 -4.63
CA HIS A 453 -24.02 3.08 -4.74
C HIS A 453 -24.17 3.79 -6.09
N PRO A 454 -25.43 4.00 -6.55
CA PRO A 454 -25.70 4.98 -7.58
C PRO A 454 -25.53 6.41 -7.04
N PRO A 455 -25.33 7.40 -7.92
CA PRO A 455 -25.16 8.79 -7.52
C PRO A 455 -26.21 9.28 -6.53
N TYR A 456 -25.75 9.90 -5.44
CA TYR A 456 -26.57 10.60 -4.45
C TYR A 456 -27.58 9.70 -3.71
N ASN A 457 -27.39 8.38 -3.68
CA ASN A 457 -28.34 7.45 -3.08
C ASN A 457 -27.66 6.36 -2.24
N ASP A 458 -27.42 6.68 -0.97
CA ASP A 458 -26.85 5.80 0.05
C ASP A 458 -27.72 4.56 0.40
N SER A 459 -28.98 4.56 -0.02
CA SER A 459 -29.96 3.53 0.34
C SER A 459 -30.05 2.42 -0.71
N ALA A 460 -29.63 2.69 -1.95
CA ALA A 460 -29.61 1.72 -3.04
C ALA A 460 -28.21 1.14 -3.24
N TRP A 461 -28.13 -0.18 -3.39
CA TRP A 461 -26.88 -0.90 -3.62
C TRP A 461 -26.85 -1.50 -5.02
N ILE A 462 -25.74 -1.31 -5.73
CA ILE A 462 -25.43 -2.00 -6.99
C ILE A 462 -24.31 -3.01 -6.71
N ASN A 463 -24.65 -4.29 -6.77
CA ASN A 463 -23.69 -5.35 -6.51
C ASN A 463 -22.76 -5.55 -7.72
N GLY A 464 -21.45 -5.61 -7.47
CA GLY A 464 -20.48 -6.11 -8.43
C GLY A 464 -20.36 -7.62 -8.33
N LEU A 465 -19.14 -8.15 -8.42
CA LEU A 465 -18.92 -9.59 -8.27
C LEU A 465 -19.12 -10.04 -6.83
N GLU A 466 -19.81 -11.16 -6.65
CA GLU A 466 -19.79 -11.95 -5.42
C GLU A 466 -18.97 -13.23 -5.61
N VAL A 467 -18.49 -13.82 -4.52
CA VAL A 467 -17.75 -15.10 -4.51
C VAL A 467 -18.51 -16.22 -5.24
N LYS A 468 -19.85 -16.19 -5.22
CA LYS A 468 -20.73 -17.14 -5.93
C LYS A 468 -20.75 -16.95 -7.45
N ASP A 469 -20.39 -15.77 -7.95
CA ASP A 469 -20.42 -15.43 -9.37
C ASP A 469 -19.11 -15.77 -10.07
N MET A 470 -17.98 -15.66 -9.38
CA MET A 470 -16.65 -15.90 -9.95
C MET A 470 -16.47 -17.29 -10.62
N PRO A 471 -17.06 -18.41 -10.15
CA PRO A 471 -17.02 -19.68 -10.87
C PRO A 471 -17.68 -19.66 -12.26
N LYS A 472 -18.49 -18.64 -12.57
CA LYS A 472 -19.16 -18.45 -13.88
C LYS A 472 -18.30 -17.67 -14.88
N LEU A 473 -17.15 -17.14 -14.46
CA LEU A 473 -16.22 -16.46 -15.36
C LEU A 473 -15.69 -17.43 -16.43
N THR A 474 -15.56 -16.94 -17.66
CA THR A 474 -15.20 -17.69 -18.86
C THR A 474 -14.06 -17.05 -19.66
N ASN A 475 -13.38 -16.05 -19.10
CA ASN A 475 -12.21 -15.39 -19.70
C ASN A 475 -10.99 -16.32 -19.89
N GLY A 476 -11.03 -17.55 -19.39
CA GLY A 476 -10.02 -18.57 -19.68
C GLY A 476 -8.61 -18.16 -19.25
N GLU A 477 -7.70 -18.00 -20.21
CA GLU A 477 -6.31 -17.61 -19.99
C GLU A 477 -6.08 -16.09 -20.07
N GLN A 478 -7.12 -15.30 -20.33
CA GLN A 478 -7.08 -13.83 -20.43
C GLN A 478 -7.26 -13.23 -19.03
N LEU A 479 -6.21 -13.36 -18.22
CA LEU A 479 -6.26 -13.12 -16.78
C LEU A 479 -5.77 -11.71 -16.43
N PRO A 480 -6.63 -10.77 -15.99
CA PRO A 480 -6.20 -9.45 -15.57
C PRO A 480 -5.38 -9.46 -14.28
N VAL A 481 -4.55 -8.44 -14.11
CA VAL A 481 -4.09 -7.98 -12.78
C VAL A 481 -5.18 -7.10 -12.18
N THR A 482 -5.58 -7.38 -10.94
CA THR A 482 -6.70 -6.70 -10.29
C THR A 482 -6.26 -5.83 -9.12
N VAL A 483 -6.74 -4.59 -9.04
CA VAL A 483 -6.74 -3.76 -7.83
C VAL A 483 -8.19 -3.69 -7.34
N CYS A 484 -8.42 -3.87 -6.04
CA CYS A 484 -9.74 -3.82 -5.43
C CYS A 484 -9.72 -2.92 -4.20
N GLY A 485 -10.20 -1.69 -4.36
CA GLY A 485 -10.63 -0.80 -3.27
C GLY A 485 -11.92 -1.33 -2.67
N GLY A 486 -11.93 -1.45 -1.34
CA GLY A 486 -13.03 -2.04 -0.59
C GLY A 486 -12.58 -2.86 0.62
N CYS A 487 -13.30 -2.66 1.71
CA CYS A 487 -13.09 -3.32 2.99
C CYS A 487 -13.01 -4.86 2.86
N HIS A 488 -11.98 -5.47 3.46
CA HIS A 488 -11.86 -6.91 3.70
C HIS A 488 -11.94 -7.83 2.46
N ASN A 489 -11.94 -7.31 1.23
CA ASN A 489 -11.96 -8.16 0.03
C ASN A 489 -10.72 -9.06 -0.04
N GLY A 490 -9.61 -8.63 0.56
CA GLY A 490 -8.35 -9.35 0.74
C GLY A 490 -8.27 -10.24 1.98
N GLN A 491 -9.29 -10.33 2.85
CA GLN A 491 -9.25 -11.04 4.13
C GLN A 491 -9.05 -12.58 3.99
N PHE A 492 -7.82 -13.03 3.77
CA PHE A 492 -7.54 -14.41 3.35
C PHE A 492 -7.50 -15.44 4.50
N ASN A 493 -7.86 -15.06 5.73
CA ASN A 493 -8.14 -15.98 6.85
C ASN A 493 -9.60 -16.48 6.88
N THR A 494 -10.45 -16.12 5.92
CA THR A 494 -11.83 -16.61 5.83
C THR A 494 -11.95 -18.14 5.71
N SER A 495 -13.02 -18.69 6.30
CA SER A 495 -13.31 -20.12 6.30
C SER A 495 -14.75 -20.42 6.75
N LEU A 496 -15.37 -21.47 6.20
CA LEU A 496 -16.64 -22.02 6.73
C LEU A 496 -16.54 -22.39 8.23
N LEU A 497 -15.34 -22.68 8.74
CA LEU A 497 -15.11 -22.94 10.16
C LEU A 497 -15.39 -21.72 11.04
N ASN A 498 -15.41 -20.51 10.48
CA ASN A 498 -15.73 -19.29 11.21
C ASN A 498 -17.20 -19.26 11.65
N ILE A 499 -18.11 -20.01 11.00
CA ILE A 499 -19.48 -20.23 11.51
C ILE A 499 -19.43 -20.94 12.86
N LEU A 500 -18.66 -22.03 12.94
CA LEU A 500 -18.51 -22.80 14.17
C LEU A 500 -17.79 -21.99 15.26
N LYS A 501 -16.74 -21.24 14.90
CA LYS A 501 -16.07 -20.29 15.81
C LYS A 501 -17.06 -19.28 16.38
N GLY A 502 -17.86 -18.64 15.51
CA GLY A 502 -18.88 -17.67 15.90
C GLY A 502 -19.93 -18.26 16.84
N ILE A 503 -20.43 -19.46 16.56
CA ILE A 503 -21.38 -20.16 17.45
C ILE A 503 -20.74 -20.48 18.82
N ILE A 504 -19.48 -20.90 18.86
CA ILE A 504 -18.78 -21.20 20.12
C ILE A 504 -18.58 -19.92 20.96
N GLN A 505 -18.20 -18.81 20.32
CA GLN A 505 -17.86 -17.56 21.00
C GLN A 505 -19.10 -16.73 21.38
N GLU A 506 -20.12 -16.70 20.52
CA GLU A 506 -21.25 -15.76 20.60
C GLU A 506 -22.63 -16.44 20.56
N GLN A 507 -22.67 -17.78 20.48
CA GLN A 507 -23.91 -18.55 20.41
C GLN A 507 -24.79 -18.07 19.25
N LEU A 508 -26.10 -17.90 19.48
CA LEU A 508 -27.04 -17.39 18.48
C LEU A 508 -26.89 -15.88 18.19
N GLN A 509 -26.14 -15.13 19.01
CA GLN A 509 -25.90 -13.69 18.73
C GLN A 509 -25.06 -13.51 17.47
N TYR A 510 -24.22 -14.48 17.13
CA TYR A 510 -23.42 -14.50 15.90
C TYR A 510 -24.28 -14.23 14.65
N PHE A 511 -25.47 -14.84 14.57
CA PHE A 511 -26.39 -14.71 13.43
C PHE A 511 -27.13 -13.37 13.38
N LYS A 512 -27.03 -12.51 14.40
CA LYS A 512 -27.65 -11.19 14.38
C LYS A 512 -26.81 -10.14 13.68
N TRP A 513 -25.50 -10.36 13.61
CA TRP A 513 -24.58 -9.34 13.12
C TRP A 513 -23.32 -9.94 12.46
N LYS A 514 -22.40 -10.58 13.21
CA LYS A 514 -21.11 -11.06 12.65
C LYS A 514 -21.22 -12.02 11.48
N PHE A 515 -22.32 -12.78 11.39
CA PHE A 515 -22.58 -13.63 10.23
C PHE A 515 -22.64 -12.83 8.91
N PHE A 516 -23.13 -11.59 8.94
CA PHE A 516 -23.27 -10.73 7.76
C PHE A 516 -21.97 -10.02 7.36
N LEU A 517 -20.93 -10.08 8.20
CA LEU A 517 -19.58 -9.60 7.85
C LEU A 517 -18.89 -10.49 6.81
N GLY A 518 -19.40 -11.70 6.55
CA GLY A 518 -18.91 -12.56 5.47
C GLY A 518 -17.59 -13.30 5.75
N GLU A 519 -17.03 -13.21 6.95
CA GLU A 519 -15.79 -13.91 7.34
C GLU A 519 -15.88 -15.45 7.20
N TRP A 520 -17.09 -16.00 7.11
CA TRP A 520 -17.33 -17.41 6.88
C TRP A 520 -17.18 -17.86 5.42
N ALA A 521 -16.92 -16.92 4.49
CA ALA A 521 -16.64 -17.23 3.09
C ALA A 521 -15.67 -18.41 2.98
N PRO A 522 -15.91 -19.39 2.10
CA PRO A 522 -14.93 -20.47 1.89
C PRO A 522 -13.57 -19.91 1.49
N GLU A 523 -13.56 -18.84 0.70
CA GLU A 523 -12.42 -18.09 0.18
C GLU A 523 -12.85 -16.63 0.10
N CYS A 524 -11.99 -15.68 0.48
CA CYS A 524 -12.30 -14.26 0.35
C CYS A 524 -12.42 -13.86 -1.13
N TRP A 525 -13.06 -12.72 -1.38
CA TRP A 525 -13.34 -12.19 -2.71
C TRP A 525 -12.09 -12.17 -3.60
N ALA A 526 -10.99 -11.57 -3.11
CA ALA A 526 -9.75 -11.45 -3.87
C ALA A 526 -9.14 -12.81 -4.20
N TRP A 527 -9.06 -13.71 -3.21
CA TRP A 527 -8.53 -15.06 -3.42
C TRP A 527 -9.42 -15.92 -4.30
N LYS A 528 -10.73 -15.76 -4.20
CA LYS A 528 -11.68 -16.50 -5.04
C LYS A 528 -11.47 -16.15 -6.50
N LEU A 529 -11.31 -14.86 -6.82
CA LEU A 529 -11.09 -14.38 -8.18
C LEU A 529 -9.82 -14.98 -8.81
N ILE A 530 -8.77 -15.22 -8.01
CA ILE A 530 -7.53 -15.84 -8.47
C ILE A 530 -7.65 -17.37 -8.56
N SER A 531 -8.31 -18.00 -7.60
CA SER A 531 -8.33 -19.47 -7.45
C SER A 531 -9.31 -20.20 -8.38
N VAL A 532 -10.21 -19.50 -9.07
CA VAL A 532 -11.10 -20.15 -10.06
C VAL A 532 -10.31 -20.76 -11.20
N LYS A 533 -10.72 -21.96 -11.64
CA LYS A 533 -9.93 -22.79 -12.56
C LYS A 533 -9.91 -22.29 -14.01
N ASN A 534 -11.04 -21.79 -14.51
CA ASN A 534 -11.26 -21.51 -15.94
C ASN A 534 -11.47 -20.01 -16.24
N GLY A 535 -10.73 -19.12 -15.58
CA GLY A 535 -10.89 -17.69 -15.73
C GLY A 535 -10.42 -16.93 -14.49
N GLY A 536 -11.05 -15.80 -14.20
CA GLY A 536 -10.70 -14.96 -13.04
C GLY A 536 -9.47 -14.10 -13.31
N SER A 537 -8.67 -13.84 -12.28
CA SER A 537 -7.49 -12.96 -12.36
C SER A 537 -6.17 -13.74 -12.23
N ILE A 538 -5.06 -13.12 -12.63
CA ILE A 538 -3.70 -13.65 -12.41
C ILE A 538 -3.18 -13.27 -11.01
N ALA A 539 -3.58 -12.09 -10.53
CA ALA A 539 -3.28 -11.56 -9.21
C ALA A 539 -4.31 -10.52 -8.79
N THR A 540 -4.45 -10.30 -7.48
CA THR A 540 -5.32 -9.28 -6.90
C THR A 540 -4.60 -8.57 -5.75
N MET A 541 -4.59 -7.25 -5.76
CA MET A 541 -4.25 -6.41 -4.61
C MET A 541 -5.55 -5.96 -3.94
N ALA A 542 -5.65 -6.13 -2.62
CA ALA A 542 -6.87 -5.84 -1.87
C ALA A 542 -6.57 -5.66 -0.36
N TYR A 543 -7.49 -5.00 0.33
CA TYR A 543 -7.40 -4.72 1.76
C TYR A 543 -7.82 -5.94 2.58
N THR A 544 -6.99 -6.34 3.56
CA THR A 544 -7.32 -7.40 4.51
C THR A 544 -8.25 -6.94 5.62
N GLY A 545 -8.42 -5.63 5.79
CA GLY A 545 -9.22 -5.03 6.85
C GLY A 545 -10.09 -3.85 6.41
N LEU A 546 -10.43 -2.96 7.35
CA LEU A 546 -11.21 -1.74 7.10
C LEU A 546 -10.43 -0.74 6.24
N ASP A 547 -10.91 -0.57 5.02
CA ASP A 547 -10.44 0.43 4.07
C ASP A 547 -11.05 1.80 4.43
N TRP A 548 -10.19 2.81 4.56
CA TRP A 548 -10.56 4.21 4.83
C TRP A 548 -10.20 5.10 3.64
N PHE A 549 -11.10 6.01 3.28
CA PHE A 549 -10.93 6.93 2.15
C PHE A 549 -11.34 8.36 2.50
N ALA A 550 -10.90 9.33 1.70
CA ALA A 550 -11.30 10.74 1.83
C ALA A 550 -12.45 11.09 0.88
N GLU A 551 -13.17 12.18 1.14
CA GLU A 551 -14.29 12.66 0.32
C GLU A 551 -14.17 14.15 -0.01
N GLY A 552 -14.92 14.62 -1.01
CA GLY A 552 -14.91 16.02 -1.40
C GLY A 552 -13.62 16.50 -2.07
N ASP A 553 -13.39 17.81 -2.00
CA ASP A 553 -12.22 18.57 -2.47
C ASP A 553 -12.05 19.71 -1.46
N TYR A 554 -11.39 19.41 -0.32
CA TYR A 554 -11.36 20.31 0.83
C TYR A 554 -10.27 21.39 0.70
N ASN A 555 -9.13 21.06 0.09
CA ASN A 555 -8.09 22.01 -0.28
C ASN A 555 -8.48 22.90 -1.47
N ASN A 556 -9.61 22.64 -2.14
CA ASN A 556 -10.15 23.43 -3.25
C ASN A 556 -9.12 23.55 -4.40
N ASP A 557 -8.42 22.46 -4.70
CA ASP A 557 -7.43 22.39 -5.78
C ASP A 557 -8.01 21.80 -7.08
N SER A 558 -9.31 21.48 -7.08
CA SER A 558 -10.05 20.83 -8.18
C SER A 558 -9.66 19.37 -8.44
N ILE A 559 -8.98 18.73 -7.49
CA ILE A 559 -8.72 17.30 -7.44
C ILE A 559 -9.51 16.75 -6.24
N PRO A 560 -10.32 15.69 -6.43
CA PRO A 560 -11.04 15.13 -5.29
C PRO A 560 -10.07 14.49 -4.29
N ASP A 561 -10.29 14.74 -3.00
CA ASP A 561 -9.44 14.26 -1.91
C ASP A 561 -9.31 12.73 -1.91
N CYS A 562 -10.33 12.00 -2.41
CA CYS A 562 -10.32 10.54 -2.48
C CYS A 562 -9.13 9.97 -3.27
N VAL A 563 -8.60 10.68 -4.27
CA VAL A 563 -7.39 10.25 -5.01
C VAL A 563 -6.08 10.76 -4.40
N GLN A 564 -6.17 11.64 -3.39
CA GLN A 564 -5.01 12.30 -2.78
C GLN A 564 -4.62 11.68 -1.44
N PHE A 565 -5.56 11.07 -0.72
CA PHE A 565 -5.33 10.54 0.64
C PHE A 565 -5.80 9.09 0.77
N PHE A 566 -5.28 8.40 1.79
CA PHE A 566 -5.68 7.05 2.18
C PHE A 566 -5.73 6.05 1.03
N SER A 567 -6.70 5.12 1.05
CA SER A 567 -6.72 4.01 0.10
C SER A 567 -6.80 4.43 -1.35
N GLY A 568 -7.51 5.50 -1.70
CA GLY A 568 -7.60 5.91 -3.10
C GLY A 568 -6.28 6.42 -3.68
N TYR A 569 -5.43 7.05 -2.85
CA TYR A 569 -4.04 7.27 -3.21
C TYR A 569 -3.31 5.93 -3.44
N ALA A 570 -3.36 5.00 -2.48
CA ALA A 570 -2.68 3.71 -2.59
C ALA A 570 -3.12 2.89 -3.82
N ASN A 571 -4.43 2.85 -4.11
CA ASN A 571 -5.05 2.14 -5.23
C ASN A 571 -4.51 2.63 -6.57
N THR A 572 -4.50 3.96 -6.76
CA THR A 572 -4.13 4.58 -8.04
C THR A 572 -2.63 4.54 -8.31
N GLN A 573 -1.79 4.50 -7.27
CA GLN A 573 -0.33 4.46 -7.42
C GLN A 573 0.17 3.21 -8.13
N PHE A 574 -0.51 2.06 -8.00
CA PHE A 574 -0.15 0.87 -8.78
C PHE A 574 -0.22 1.13 -10.30
N PHE A 575 -1.27 1.80 -10.75
CA PHE A 575 -1.46 2.12 -12.16
C PHE A 575 -0.48 3.20 -12.64
N LYS A 576 -0.14 4.17 -11.78
CA LYS A 576 0.95 5.13 -12.07
C LYS A 576 2.28 4.41 -12.25
N ASN A 577 2.61 3.50 -11.34
CA ASN A 577 3.88 2.78 -11.35
C ASN A 577 4.02 1.89 -12.59
N TYR A 578 2.95 1.22 -13.01
CA TYR A 578 2.96 0.46 -14.25
C TYR A 578 2.93 1.35 -15.50
N GLY A 579 1.93 2.23 -15.62
CA GLY A 579 1.62 2.97 -16.86
C GLY A 579 2.50 4.19 -17.13
N VAL A 580 3.02 4.83 -16.09
CA VAL A 580 3.87 6.02 -16.20
C VAL A 580 5.33 5.70 -15.90
N ASN A 581 5.60 5.01 -14.79
CA ASN A 581 6.97 4.71 -14.35
C ASN A 581 7.56 3.45 -15.02
N ASN A 582 6.78 2.73 -15.83
CA ASN A 582 7.20 1.54 -16.57
C ASN A 582 7.72 0.38 -15.69
N ILE A 583 7.20 0.27 -14.45
CA ILE A 583 7.51 -0.84 -13.55
C ILE A 583 6.63 -2.03 -13.95
N THR A 584 7.25 -3.04 -14.56
CA THR A 584 6.53 -4.13 -15.27
C THR A 584 6.57 -5.48 -14.56
N ILE A 585 7.27 -5.57 -13.42
CA ILE A 585 7.22 -6.73 -12.53
C ILE A 585 6.18 -6.45 -11.45
N LEU A 586 5.24 -7.38 -11.25
CA LEU A 586 4.07 -7.18 -10.40
C LEU A 586 4.41 -6.80 -8.96
N GLY A 587 5.31 -7.54 -8.33
CA GLY A 587 5.73 -7.27 -6.96
C GLY A 587 6.51 -5.96 -6.83
N GLU A 588 7.25 -5.54 -7.85
CA GLU A 588 7.95 -4.26 -7.84
C GLU A 588 6.97 -3.09 -7.93
N ALA A 589 5.97 -3.19 -8.80
CA ALA A 589 4.95 -2.15 -8.93
C ALA A 589 4.12 -2.01 -7.64
N HIS A 590 3.74 -3.12 -7.01
CA HIS A 590 3.06 -3.10 -5.70
C HIS A 590 3.96 -2.55 -4.59
N THR A 591 5.21 -3.02 -4.49
CA THR A 591 6.19 -2.54 -3.50
C THR A 591 6.44 -1.04 -3.65
N GLN A 592 6.60 -0.55 -4.88
CA GLN A 592 6.79 0.86 -5.14
C GLN A 592 5.56 1.68 -4.72
N SER A 593 4.34 1.19 -4.94
CA SER A 593 3.14 1.89 -4.46
C SER A 593 3.10 2.04 -2.94
N LEU A 594 3.56 1.03 -2.18
CA LEU A 594 3.68 1.14 -0.73
C LEU A 594 4.73 2.19 -0.33
N ILE A 595 5.88 2.22 -1.01
CA ILE A 595 6.95 3.20 -0.76
C ILE A 595 6.50 4.62 -1.14
N ASP A 596 5.80 4.79 -2.26
CA ASP A 596 5.24 6.08 -2.68
C ASP A 596 4.25 6.62 -1.64
N TYR A 597 3.43 5.73 -1.07
CA TYR A 597 2.55 6.07 0.05
C TYR A 597 3.37 6.51 1.27
N LEU A 598 4.29 5.66 1.74
CA LEU A 598 5.06 5.90 2.96
C LEU A 598 5.99 7.12 2.87
N THR A 599 6.44 7.48 1.67
CA THR A 599 7.26 8.70 1.48
C THR A 599 6.42 9.96 1.45
N THR A 600 5.13 9.87 1.09
CA THR A 600 4.18 10.99 1.12
C THR A 600 3.56 11.15 2.50
N PHE A 601 3.18 10.03 3.12
CA PHE A 601 2.54 9.91 4.42
C PHE A 601 3.40 9.00 5.32
N PRO A 602 4.42 9.57 6.01
CA PRO A 602 5.35 8.76 6.78
C PRO A 602 4.66 7.87 7.81
N PRO A 603 5.14 6.62 7.96
CA PRO A 603 4.58 5.71 8.93
C PRO A 603 4.76 6.29 10.34
N MET A 604 3.90 5.84 11.27
CA MET A 604 3.95 6.22 12.68
C MET A 604 3.49 7.64 13.03
N LEU A 605 2.96 8.41 12.07
CA LEU A 605 2.39 9.73 12.33
C LEU A 605 0.88 9.67 12.55
N GLU A 606 0.16 9.10 11.59
CA GLU A 606 -1.28 8.92 11.65
C GLU A 606 -1.62 7.44 11.60
N ILE A 607 -2.56 7.01 12.46
CA ILE A 607 -2.89 5.60 12.64
C ILE A 607 -3.54 5.00 11.38
N LEU A 608 -4.35 5.77 10.65
CA LEU A 608 -4.99 5.29 9.42
C LEU A 608 -3.98 5.15 8.27
N ASP A 609 -3.00 6.06 8.15
CA ASP A 609 -1.93 5.95 7.15
C ASP A 609 -1.09 4.69 7.38
N CYS A 610 -0.79 4.38 8.66
CA CYS A 610 -0.12 3.15 9.02
C CYS A 610 -0.95 1.91 8.63
N LYS A 611 -2.26 1.93 8.91
CA LYS A 611 -3.18 0.84 8.59
C LYS A 611 -3.32 0.57 7.09
N THR A 612 -3.52 1.62 6.28
CA THR A 612 -3.70 1.52 4.82
C THR A 612 -2.60 0.69 4.17
N VAL A 613 -1.34 0.94 4.54
CA VAL A 613 -0.19 0.24 3.97
C VAL A 613 -0.06 -1.19 4.51
N GLN A 614 -0.36 -1.40 5.80
CA GLN A 614 -0.26 -2.73 6.43
C GLN A 614 -1.24 -3.75 5.84
N GLU A 615 -2.44 -3.31 5.47
CA GLU A 615 -3.52 -4.21 5.06
C GLU A 615 -3.63 -4.39 3.53
N PHE A 616 -2.95 -3.56 2.73
CA PHE A 616 -2.97 -3.62 1.26
C PHE A 616 -2.03 -4.70 0.71
N VAL A 617 -2.54 -5.94 0.65
CA VAL A 617 -1.73 -7.14 0.33
C VAL A 617 -1.75 -7.50 -1.16
N LEU A 618 -0.66 -8.10 -1.65
CA LEU A 618 -0.58 -8.72 -2.97
C LEU A 618 -0.87 -10.24 -2.89
N LEU A 619 -2.04 -10.64 -3.39
CA LEU A 619 -2.34 -12.05 -3.65
C LEU A 619 -1.94 -12.40 -5.08
N GLY A 620 -0.74 -12.94 -5.26
CA GLY A 620 -0.16 -13.23 -6.57
C GLY A 620 1.31 -13.63 -6.49
N ASP A 621 1.90 -13.88 -7.65
CA ASP A 621 3.35 -14.11 -7.78
C ASP A 621 4.07 -12.76 -7.92
N PRO A 622 4.90 -12.33 -6.95
CA PRO A 622 5.56 -11.03 -6.99
C PRO A 622 6.61 -10.94 -8.10
N SER A 623 7.09 -12.07 -8.64
CA SER A 623 8.04 -12.12 -9.76
C SER A 623 7.35 -12.16 -11.13
N LEU A 624 6.01 -12.06 -11.17
CA LEU A 624 5.25 -12.10 -12.42
C LEU A 624 5.63 -10.92 -13.31
N LYS A 625 6.02 -11.21 -14.56
CA LYS A 625 6.11 -10.18 -15.60
C LYS A 625 4.71 -9.83 -16.09
N ILE A 626 4.23 -8.63 -15.77
CA ILE A 626 2.93 -8.15 -16.23
C ILE A 626 2.96 -8.06 -17.77
N GLY A 627 1.97 -8.66 -18.43
CA GLY A 627 1.93 -8.80 -19.88
C GLY A 627 2.75 -9.96 -20.47
N GLY A 628 3.50 -10.70 -19.65
CA GLY A 628 4.31 -11.84 -20.06
C GLY A 628 5.67 -11.50 -20.68
N TYR A 629 6.47 -12.54 -20.96
CA TYR A 629 7.80 -12.40 -21.57
C TYR A 629 7.74 -12.52 -23.09
N ALA A 630 8.52 -11.69 -23.78
CA ALA A 630 8.72 -11.76 -25.23
C ALA A 630 9.51 -13.01 -25.68
#